data_AF-A0A5C6Y4N0-F1
#
_entry.id   AF-A0A5C6Y4N0-F1
#
_cell.length_a   1.000
_cell.length_b   1.000
_cell.length_c   1.000
_cell.angle_alpha   90.00
_cell.angle_beta   90.00
_cell.angle_gamma   90.00
#
_symmetry.space_group_name_H-M   'P 1'
#
loop_
_entity.id
_entity.type
_entity.pdbx_description
1 polymer ?
#
loop_
_entity_poly.entity_id
_entity_poly.type
_entity_poly.pdbx_seq_one_letter_code
_entity_poly.pdbx_strand_id
1 'polypeptide(L)'
;MQNQWGVNSNRTMVLNFDKTNSKNWKSDTYVKLNSPNDAILYELHIRDITIQKEANSSFAGKYIGLVEQRTKSHQNMSTAIEHIKELGITHVHLLPAFDQYSIDETNLEKAQFNWGYDPKNYNAPEGSFSTNPFDASVRIIEFKTIVKVFHDANIGVILYVVYNITGRTENSNFNLENPDYYYRFDQNGNFSDAAACGNETASEKEMMRKFMLASVKH
;
A
#
# COMPACT_ATOMS: atom_id res chain seq x y z
N MET A 1 -8.10 -15.24 12.59
CA MET A 1 -8.82 -13.95 12.46
C MET A 1 -7.78 -12.87 12.54
N GLN A 2 -7.83 -11.89 11.64
CA GLN A 2 -6.93 -10.74 11.64
C GLN A 2 -7.75 -9.46 11.58
N ASN A 3 -7.22 -8.41 12.19
CA ASN A 3 -7.85 -7.10 12.30
C ASN A 3 -7.57 -6.27 11.06
N GLN A 4 -8.61 -5.66 10.50
CA GLN A 4 -8.58 -4.77 9.32
C GLN A 4 -9.38 -3.51 9.64
N TRP A 5 -9.55 -2.56 8.72
CA TRP A 5 -10.18 -1.28 9.06
C TRP A 5 -11.19 -0.83 8.02
N GLY A 6 -12.28 -0.21 8.49
CA GLY A 6 -13.32 0.40 7.64
C GLY A 6 -12.89 1.74 7.05
N VAL A 7 -13.85 2.54 6.58
CA VAL A 7 -13.56 3.85 5.96
C VAL A 7 -12.73 4.78 6.87
N ASN A 8 -11.72 5.42 6.27
CA ASN A 8 -10.69 6.24 6.95
C ASN A 8 -9.96 5.48 8.06
N SER A 9 -10.11 4.17 8.14
CA SER A 9 -9.49 3.28 9.12
C SER A 9 -9.61 3.73 10.58
N ASN A 10 -10.77 4.32 10.94
CA ASN A 10 -11.04 4.82 12.29
C ASN A 10 -11.53 3.71 13.25
N ARG A 11 -11.92 2.55 12.72
CA ARG A 11 -12.39 1.41 13.50
C ARG A 11 -11.92 0.10 12.90
N THR A 12 -11.57 -0.83 13.78
CA THR A 12 -11.19 -2.19 13.38
C THR A 12 -12.40 -2.99 12.93
N MET A 13 -12.20 -3.84 11.93
CA MET A 13 -13.11 -4.85 11.41
C MET A 13 -12.40 -6.20 11.51
N VAL A 14 -13.04 -7.16 12.19
CA VAL A 14 -12.51 -8.52 12.32
C VAL A 14 -12.92 -9.32 11.10
N LEU A 15 -11.93 -9.83 10.35
CA LEU A 15 -12.17 -10.54 9.10
C LEU A 15 -11.66 -11.98 9.13
N ASN A 16 -12.34 -12.83 8.36
CA ASN A 16 -11.81 -14.11 7.92
C ASN A 16 -11.05 -13.92 6.60
N PHE A 17 -9.73 -13.95 6.67
CA PHE A 17 -8.84 -13.71 5.52
C PHE A 17 -8.90 -14.81 4.46
N ASP A 18 -9.34 -16.03 4.81
CA ASP A 18 -9.54 -17.06 3.81
C ASP A 18 -10.64 -16.69 2.81
N LYS A 19 -11.62 -15.87 3.24
CA LYS A 19 -12.69 -15.36 2.38
C LYS A 19 -12.25 -14.23 1.45
N THR A 20 -11.06 -13.65 1.66
CA THR A 20 -10.51 -12.60 0.79
C THR A 20 -9.52 -13.14 -0.23
N ASN A 21 -9.25 -14.44 -0.22
CA ASN A 21 -8.33 -15.08 -1.15
C ASN A 21 -8.98 -15.24 -2.54
N SER A 22 -8.23 -14.85 -3.58
CA SER A 22 -8.57 -15.20 -4.96
C SER A 22 -8.29 -16.68 -5.23
N LYS A 23 -8.74 -17.18 -6.39
CA LYS A 23 -8.48 -18.56 -6.83
C LYS A 23 -6.97 -18.84 -6.81
N ASN A 24 -6.57 -20.00 -6.27
CA ASN A 24 -5.17 -20.43 -6.17
C ASN A 24 -4.24 -19.49 -5.37
N TRP A 25 -4.77 -18.53 -4.59
CA TRP A 25 -3.96 -17.63 -3.77
C TRP A 25 -3.01 -18.35 -2.82
N LYS A 26 -3.42 -19.48 -2.25
CA LYS A 26 -2.59 -20.25 -1.30
C LYS A 26 -1.35 -20.89 -1.93
N SER A 27 -1.33 -21.05 -3.25
CA SER A 27 -0.19 -21.56 -4.00
C SER A 27 0.59 -20.46 -4.73
N ASP A 28 0.13 -19.20 -4.63
CA ASP A 28 0.82 -18.06 -5.19
C ASP A 28 2.14 -17.82 -4.44
N THR A 29 3.20 -17.47 -5.17
CA THR A 29 4.53 -17.21 -4.62
C THR A 29 5.15 -16.02 -5.32
N TYR A 30 6.07 -15.35 -4.65
CA TYR A 30 6.84 -14.25 -5.22
C TYR A 30 7.60 -14.68 -6.48
N VAL A 31 7.80 -13.72 -7.39
CA VAL A 31 8.61 -13.92 -8.60
C VAL A 31 10.08 -13.97 -8.22
N LYS A 32 10.73 -15.10 -8.52
CA LYS A 32 12.14 -15.34 -8.17
C LYS A 32 13.06 -14.89 -9.30
N LEU A 33 14.07 -14.09 -8.94
CA LEU A 33 15.22 -13.79 -9.80
C LEU A 33 16.41 -14.70 -9.47
N ASN A 34 17.32 -14.89 -10.42
CA ASN A 34 18.58 -15.61 -10.17
C ASN A 34 19.56 -14.73 -9.38
N SER A 35 19.59 -13.44 -9.71
CA SER A 35 20.35 -12.40 -9.02
C SER A 35 19.51 -11.14 -8.84
N PRO A 36 19.70 -10.36 -7.77
CA PRO A 36 19.09 -9.03 -7.66
C PRO A 36 19.39 -8.10 -8.84
N ASN A 37 20.54 -8.27 -9.51
CA ASN A 37 20.93 -7.47 -10.68
C ASN A 37 20.10 -7.79 -11.93
N ASP A 38 19.34 -8.88 -11.93
CA ASP A 38 18.41 -9.19 -13.02
C ASP A 38 17.14 -8.35 -12.94
N ALA A 39 16.96 -7.57 -11.86
CA ALA A 39 15.78 -6.77 -11.64
C ALA A 39 15.76 -5.52 -12.53
N ILE A 40 14.70 -5.40 -13.32
CA ILE A 40 14.25 -4.14 -13.94
C ILE A 40 13.05 -3.66 -13.12
N LEU A 41 13.25 -2.59 -12.37
CA LEU A 41 12.26 -2.00 -11.47
C LEU A 41 11.47 -0.90 -12.18
N TYR A 42 10.16 -0.91 -12.00
CA TYR A 42 9.26 0.15 -12.47
C TYR A 42 8.49 0.74 -11.29
N GLU A 43 8.90 1.91 -10.82
CA GLU A 43 8.22 2.61 -9.73
C GLU A 43 6.93 3.25 -10.23
N LEU A 44 5.84 3.03 -9.49
CA LEU A 44 4.53 3.57 -9.83
C LEU A 44 3.68 3.90 -8.61
N HIS A 45 2.75 4.83 -8.81
CA HIS A 45 1.68 5.13 -7.87
C HIS A 45 0.35 4.57 -8.41
N ILE A 46 -0.39 3.83 -7.57
CA ILE A 46 -1.63 3.14 -7.99
C ILE A 46 -2.63 4.10 -8.62
N ARG A 47 -2.73 5.32 -8.07
CA ARG A 47 -3.62 6.33 -8.64
C ARG A 47 -3.13 6.82 -10.00
N ASP A 48 -1.85 7.13 -10.11
CA ASP A 48 -1.30 7.93 -11.22
C ASP A 48 -1.35 7.17 -12.54
N ILE A 49 -1.18 5.84 -12.49
CA ILE A 49 -1.17 5.00 -13.69
C ILE A 49 -2.49 5.05 -14.46
N THR A 50 -3.63 5.26 -13.78
CA THR A 50 -4.95 5.15 -14.42
C THR A 50 -5.90 6.32 -14.18
N ILE A 51 -5.52 7.36 -13.41
CA ILE A 51 -6.43 8.48 -13.11
C ILE A 51 -6.73 9.38 -14.31
N GLN A 52 -5.82 9.44 -15.29
CA GLN A 52 -6.03 10.22 -16.52
C GLN A 52 -7.05 9.53 -17.43
N LYS A 53 -7.88 10.31 -18.12
CA LYS A 53 -8.95 9.78 -18.98
C LYS A 53 -8.39 8.94 -20.13
N GLU A 54 -7.22 9.33 -20.63
CA GLU A 54 -6.48 8.70 -21.70
C GLU A 54 -5.99 7.30 -21.34
N ALA A 55 -5.90 6.97 -20.04
CA ALA A 55 -5.61 5.61 -19.58
C ALA A 55 -6.75 4.64 -19.92
N ASN A 56 -7.96 5.17 -20.13
CA ASN A 56 -9.16 4.43 -20.54
C ASN A 56 -9.48 3.24 -19.60
N SER A 57 -9.30 3.48 -18.30
CA SER A 57 -9.59 2.53 -17.24
C SER A 57 -10.99 2.80 -16.68
N SER A 58 -11.80 1.75 -16.55
CA SER A 58 -13.12 1.78 -15.91
C SER A 58 -13.01 2.06 -14.40
N PHE A 59 -11.84 1.80 -13.81
CA PHE A 59 -11.55 1.99 -12.39
C PHE A 59 -10.39 2.96 -12.18
N ALA A 60 -10.51 4.15 -12.77
CA ALA A 60 -9.49 5.20 -12.74
C ALA A 60 -8.99 5.47 -11.31
N GLY A 61 -7.68 5.30 -11.11
CA GLY A 61 -6.97 5.51 -9.86
C GLY A 61 -7.23 4.48 -8.75
N LYS A 62 -7.81 3.32 -9.08
CA LYS A 62 -8.11 2.22 -8.15
C LYS A 62 -7.17 1.04 -8.34
N TYR A 63 -7.10 0.16 -7.33
CA TYR A 63 -6.33 -1.08 -7.39
C TYR A 63 -6.62 -1.88 -8.66
N ILE A 64 -7.89 -2.23 -8.89
CA ILE A 64 -8.27 -3.06 -10.04
C ILE A 64 -8.08 -2.35 -11.39
N GLY A 65 -8.04 -1.01 -11.41
CA GLY A 65 -7.71 -0.24 -12.62
C GLY A 65 -6.27 -0.48 -13.07
N LEU A 66 -5.33 -0.64 -12.13
CA LEU A 66 -3.91 -0.92 -12.43
C LEU A 66 -3.73 -2.21 -13.25
N VAL A 67 -4.63 -3.18 -13.06
CA VAL A 67 -4.57 -4.50 -13.72
C VAL A 67 -5.72 -4.76 -14.68
N GLU A 68 -6.45 -3.71 -15.07
CA GLU A 68 -7.51 -3.79 -16.06
C GLU A 68 -6.93 -4.22 -17.41
N GLN A 69 -7.46 -5.32 -17.95
CA GLN A 69 -6.91 -5.96 -19.16
C GLN A 69 -7.45 -5.27 -20.41
N ARG A 70 -6.63 -5.23 -21.47
CA ARG A 70 -7.01 -4.73 -22.80
C ARG A 70 -7.43 -3.25 -22.81
N THR A 71 -7.01 -2.46 -21.84
CA THR A 71 -7.16 -1.00 -21.88
C THR A 71 -6.19 -0.41 -22.89
N LYS A 72 -6.68 0.58 -23.63
CA LYS A 72 -5.90 1.28 -24.66
C LYS A 72 -6.19 2.76 -24.67
N SER A 73 -5.17 3.57 -24.93
CA SER A 73 -5.31 5.00 -25.16
C SER A 73 -6.01 5.30 -26.49
N HIS A 74 -6.35 6.57 -26.72
CA HIS A 74 -6.92 7.04 -27.98
C HIS A 74 -5.98 6.82 -29.19
N GLN A 75 -4.68 6.62 -28.96
CA GLN A 75 -3.68 6.32 -29.99
C GLN A 75 -3.48 4.80 -30.18
N ASN A 76 -4.38 3.96 -29.61
CA ASN A 76 -4.32 2.50 -29.67
C ASN A 76 -3.05 1.89 -29.02
N MET A 77 -2.40 2.64 -28.11
CA MET A 77 -1.32 2.13 -27.27
C MET A 77 -1.91 1.43 -26.05
N SER A 78 -1.32 0.31 -25.64
CA SER A 78 -1.69 -0.38 -24.40
C SER A 78 -1.47 0.52 -23.19
N THR A 79 -2.31 0.39 -22.18
CA THR A 79 -2.20 1.10 -20.90
C THR A 79 -2.23 0.11 -19.72
N ALA A 80 -2.11 0.61 -18.49
CA ALA A 80 -2.14 -0.19 -17.27
C ALA A 80 -1.19 -1.41 -17.35
N ILE A 81 -1.63 -2.59 -16.93
CA ILE A 81 -0.80 -3.80 -16.93
C ILE A 81 -0.31 -4.23 -18.32
N GLU A 82 -1.08 -4.04 -19.38
CA GLU A 82 -0.63 -4.47 -20.71
C GLU A 82 0.59 -3.67 -21.16
N HIS A 83 0.60 -2.36 -20.88
CA HIS A 83 1.78 -1.54 -21.12
C HIS A 83 2.99 -1.99 -20.29
N ILE A 84 2.76 -2.27 -19.00
CA ILE A 84 3.81 -2.73 -18.08
C ILE A 84 4.44 -4.05 -18.59
N LYS A 85 3.62 -4.98 -19.09
CA LYS A 85 4.10 -6.23 -19.71
C LYS A 85 4.89 -5.98 -20.99
N GLU A 86 4.41 -5.09 -21.87
CA GLU A 86 5.09 -4.73 -23.12
C GLU A 86 6.47 -4.11 -22.88
N LEU A 87 6.65 -3.34 -21.80
CA LEU A 87 7.95 -2.77 -21.43
C LEU A 87 8.99 -3.84 -21.04
N GLY A 88 8.57 -5.06 -20.69
CA GLY A 88 9.48 -6.14 -20.29
C GLY A 88 10.09 -5.95 -18.89
N ILE A 89 9.44 -5.19 -18.02
CA ILE A 89 9.87 -5.00 -16.63
C ILE A 89 9.75 -6.30 -15.84
N THR A 90 10.56 -6.46 -14.81
CA THR A 90 10.53 -7.65 -13.95
C THR A 90 9.74 -7.44 -12.68
N HIS A 91 9.76 -6.23 -12.13
CA HIS A 91 9.14 -5.90 -10.85
C HIS A 91 8.52 -4.51 -10.91
N VAL A 92 7.30 -4.38 -10.41
CA VAL A 92 6.73 -3.08 -10.07
C VAL A 92 7.12 -2.71 -8.64
N HIS A 93 7.51 -1.46 -8.43
CA HIS A 93 7.71 -0.87 -7.11
C HIS A 93 6.52 0.04 -6.83
N LEU A 94 5.60 -0.44 -5.99
CA LEU A 94 4.42 0.33 -5.62
C LEU A 94 4.82 1.34 -4.55
N LEU A 95 4.55 2.62 -4.81
CA LEU A 95 4.48 3.64 -3.76
C LEU A 95 3.53 3.19 -2.62
N PRO A 96 3.61 3.80 -1.43
CA PRO A 96 2.87 3.38 -0.25
C PRO A 96 1.42 2.96 -0.53
N ALA A 97 1.15 1.67 -0.33
CA ALA A 97 -0.17 1.06 -0.50
C ALA A 97 -0.79 0.63 0.83
N PHE A 98 -0.17 0.99 1.95
CA PHE A 98 -0.76 0.85 3.29
C PHE A 98 -1.57 2.11 3.63
N ASP A 99 -2.48 1.97 4.59
CA ASP A 99 -3.40 3.01 5.04
C ASP A 99 -2.70 4.27 5.61
N GLN A 100 -3.10 5.44 5.12
CA GLN A 100 -2.54 6.76 5.44
C GLN A 100 -3.56 7.72 6.09
N TYR A 101 -3.10 8.88 6.57
CA TYR A 101 -3.96 9.91 7.17
C TYR A 101 -4.50 10.95 6.17
N SER A 102 -3.79 11.20 5.08
CA SER A 102 -4.00 12.40 4.26
C SER A 102 -5.22 12.38 3.35
N ILE A 103 -5.79 11.22 3.07
CA ILE A 103 -6.92 11.08 2.15
C ILE A 103 -8.19 10.76 2.94
N ASP A 104 -9.22 11.59 2.75
CA ASP A 104 -10.56 11.30 3.25
C ASP A 104 -11.29 10.35 2.29
N GLU A 105 -11.29 9.07 2.64
CA GLU A 105 -11.97 7.97 1.97
C GLU A 105 -13.51 8.12 1.93
N THR A 106 -14.09 9.02 2.75
CA THR A 106 -15.55 9.29 2.71
C THR A 106 -15.95 10.27 1.60
N ASN A 107 -14.97 10.97 1.00
CA ASN A 107 -15.22 12.03 0.03
C ASN A 107 -14.23 11.96 -1.15
N LEU A 108 -14.14 10.79 -1.78
CA LEU A 108 -13.24 10.54 -2.90
C LEU A 108 -13.63 11.31 -4.19
N GLU A 109 -14.85 11.83 -4.26
CA GLU A 109 -15.29 12.73 -5.34
C GLU A 109 -14.60 14.10 -5.29
N LYS A 110 -14.16 14.53 -4.10
CA LYS A 110 -13.33 15.71 -3.95
C LYS A 110 -11.90 15.38 -4.37
N ALA A 111 -11.33 16.20 -5.25
CA ALA A 111 -9.93 16.08 -5.63
C ALA A 111 -9.02 16.20 -4.40
N GLN A 112 -8.37 15.09 -4.06
CA GLN A 112 -7.39 14.94 -2.98
C GLN A 112 -6.20 14.18 -3.56
N PHE A 113 -4.99 14.39 -3.05
CA PHE A 113 -3.81 13.65 -3.50
C PHE A 113 -2.76 13.62 -2.40
N ASN A 114 -2.12 12.46 -2.23
CA ASN A 114 -0.93 12.26 -1.43
C ASN A 114 -0.24 10.98 -1.94
N TRP A 115 1.08 10.92 -1.81
CA TRP A 115 1.88 9.72 -2.12
C TRP A 115 1.76 8.61 -1.07
N GLY A 116 1.29 8.91 0.15
CA GLY A 116 1.06 7.94 1.22
C GLY A 116 2.19 7.78 2.24
N TYR A 117 3.10 8.75 2.34
CA TYR A 117 4.23 8.73 3.29
C TYR A 117 3.86 9.18 4.72
N ASP A 118 2.58 9.12 5.09
CA ASP A 118 2.06 9.46 6.42
C ASP A 118 1.29 8.28 7.03
N PRO A 119 2.00 7.22 7.47
CA PRO A 119 1.39 5.94 7.85
C PRO A 119 0.41 6.07 9.02
N LYS A 120 -0.77 5.48 8.85
CA LYS A 120 -1.77 5.30 9.92
C LYS A 120 -1.84 3.86 10.38
N ASN A 121 -2.06 2.92 9.45
CA ASN A 121 -2.12 1.49 9.74
C ASN A 121 -1.26 0.70 8.75
N TYR A 122 -0.06 0.30 9.18
CA TYR A 122 0.95 -0.39 8.34
C TYR A 122 0.48 -1.71 7.71
N ASN A 123 -0.43 -2.43 8.36
CA ASN A 123 -0.87 -3.77 7.95
C ASN A 123 -2.26 -3.81 7.31
N ALA A 124 -2.69 -2.67 6.79
CA ALA A 124 -3.97 -2.55 6.09
C ALA A 124 -3.75 -1.84 4.77
N PRO A 125 -4.28 -2.37 3.66
CA PRO A 125 -4.24 -1.66 2.38
C PRO A 125 -4.94 -0.31 2.48
N GLU A 126 -4.44 0.67 1.73
CA GLU A 126 -5.03 2.00 1.60
C GLU A 126 -6.43 1.91 0.97
N GLY A 127 -7.43 2.57 1.57
CA GLY A 127 -8.81 2.44 1.12
C GLY A 127 -9.18 3.42 0.01
N SER A 128 -8.47 4.53 -0.18
CA SER A 128 -8.76 5.45 -1.30
C SER A 128 -8.55 4.80 -2.69
N PHE A 129 -7.68 3.79 -2.76
CA PHE A 129 -7.48 2.96 -3.96
C PHE A 129 -8.53 1.83 -4.09
N SER A 130 -9.34 1.58 -3.07
CA SER A 130 -10.44 0.61 -3.11
C SER A 130 -11.62 1.13 -3.93
N THR A 131 -12.35 0.23 -4.60
CA THR A 131 -13.67 0.58 -5.18
C THR A 131 -14.73 0.82 -4.11
N ASN A 132 -14.57 0.22 -2.93
CA ASN A 132 -15.44 0.45 -1.78
C ASN A 132 -14.60 0.52 -0.49
N PRO A 133 -14.24 1.73 -0.01
CA PRO A 133 -13.48 1.88 1.22
C PRO A 133 -14.28 1.53 2.48
N PHE A 134 -15.62 1.49 2.41
CA PHE A 134 -16.49 1.20 3.55
C PHE A 134 -16.52 -0.29 3.92
N ASP A 135 -16.17 -1.17 2.99
CA ASP A 135 -16.00 -2.61 3.24
C ASP A 135 -14.51 -2.97 3.25
N ALA A 136 -13.96 -3.25 4.43
CA ALA A 136 -12.55 -3.59 4.60
C ALA A 136 -12.14 -4.86 3.82
N SER A 137 -13.07 -5.75 3.48
CA SER A 137 -12.75 -6.95 2.70
C SER A 137 -12.41 -6.61 1.25
N VAL A 138 -13.01 -5.56 0.68
CA VAL A 138 -12.85 -5.16 -0.73
C VAL A 138 -11.41 -4.71 -0.98
N ARG A 139 -10.86 -3.80 -0.16
CA ARG A 139 -9.47 -3.34 -0.32
C ARG A 139 -8.44 -4.48 -0.26
N ILE A 140 -8.70 -5.50 0.57
CA ILE A 140 -7.83 -6.69 0.68
C ILE A 140 -7.97 -7.57 -0.56
N ILE A 141 -9.20 -7.83 -1.00
CA ILE A 141 -9.46 -8.65 -2.19
C ILE A 141 -8.83 -8.00 -3.43
N GLU A 142 -9.01 -6.69 -3.60
CA GLU A 142 -8.47 -5.95 -4.73
C GLU A 142 -6.94 -5.89 -4.69
N PHE A 143 -6.35 -5.64 -3.52
CA PHE A 143 -4.90 -5.65 -3.37
C PHE A 143 -4.30 -7.04 -3.68
N LYS A 144 -4.89 -8.11 -3.14
CA LYS A 144 -4.51 -9.49 -3.50
C LYS A 144 -4.70 -9.77 -5.00
N THR A 145 -5.73 -9.20 -5.61
CA THR A 145 -5.98 -9.35 -7.04
C THR A 145 -4.86 -8.71 -7.85
N ILE A 146 -4.43 -7.49 -7.53
CA ILE A 146 -3.32 -6.86 -8.28
C ILE A 146 -2.02 -7.65 -8.13
N VAL A 147 -1.69 -8.10 -6.92
CA VAL A 147 -0.49 -8.89 -6.65
C VAL A 147 -0.53 -10.18 -7.47
N LYS A 148 -1.66 -10.88 -7.42
CA LYS A 148 -1.84 -12.11 -8.18
C LYS A 148 -1.73 -11.90 -9.68
N VAL A 149 -2.34 -10.85 -10.23
CA VAL A 149 -2.34 -10.61 -11.67
C VAL A 149 -0.93 -10.23 -12.16
N PHE A 150 -0.13 -9.51 -11.37
CA PHE A 150 1.29 -9.30 -11.67
C PHE A 150 2.08 -10.63 -11.62
N HIS A 151 1.90 -11.43 -10.57
CA HIS A 151 2.58 -12.73 -10.44
C HIS A 151 2.21 -13.71 -11.57
N ASP A 152 0.94 -13.77 -11.97
CA ASP A 152 0.47 -14.57 -13.11
C ASP A 152 1.09 -14.10 -14.45
N ALA A 153 1.51 -12.83 -14.52
CA ALA A 153 2.28 -12.26 -15.62
C ALA A 153 3.81 -12.39 -15.45
N ASN A 154 4.27 -13.12 -14.43
CA ASN A 154 5.68 -13.25 -14.05
C ASN A 154 6.37 -11.91 -13.74
N ILE A 155 5.61 -10.96 -13.17
CA ILE A 155 6.08 -9.66 -12.70
C ILE A 155 5.99 -9.66 -11.17
N GLY A 156 7.11 -9.41 -10.49
CA GLY A 156 7.13 -9.30 -9.03
C GLY A 156 6.56 -7.97 -8.54
N VAL A 157 6.09 -7.94 -7.29
CA VAL A 157 5.58 -6.74 -6.64
C VAL A 157 6.46 -6.40 -5.44
N ILE A 158 7.03 -5.20 -5.43
CA ILE A 158 7.78 -4.63 -4.32
C ILE A 158 6.92 -3.53 -3.70
N LEU A 159 6.79 -3.56 -2.37
CA LEU A 159 6.03 -2.57 -1.63
C LEU A 159 6.97 -1.56 -1.00
N TYR A 160 6.72 -0.28 -1.26
CA TYR A 160 7.31 0.79 -0.48
C TYR A 160 6.68 0.78 0.92
N VAL A 161 7.49 0.47 1.93
CA VAL A 161 7.11 0.49 3.35
C VAL A 161 7.79 1.66 4.10
N VAL A 162 7.09 2.28 5.05
CA VAL A 162 7.53 3.53 5.72
C VAL A 162 7.59 3.32 7.23
N TYR A 163 8.40 2.37 7.69
CA TYR A 163 8.49 2.08 9.14
C TYR A 163 9.25 3.15 9.94
N ASN A 164 9.96 4.06 9.28
CA ASN A 164 10.81 5.06 9.92
C ASN A 164 10.03 6.16 10.67
N ILE A 165 8.77 6.40 10.31
CA ILE A 165 7.89 7.41 10.92
C ILE A 165 6.44 6.91 11.02
N THR A 166 5.61 7.60 11.80
CA THR A 166 4.15 7.57 11.69
C THR A 166 3.63 8.90 11.14
N GLY A 167 2.44 8.92 10.52
CA GLY A 167 1.82 10.15 10.01
C GLY A 167 1.33 11.13 11.09
N ARG A 168 1.39 10.72 12.37
CA ARG A 168 1.11 11.57 13.55
C ARG A 168 2.09 11.23 14.67
N THR A 169 2.24 12.15 15.62
CA THR A 169 3.04 12.03 16.85
C THR A 169 2.15 11.59 18.02
N GLU A 170 1.68 12.53 18.85
CA GLU A 170 1.00 12.27 20.12
C GLU A 170 -0.34 11.52 19.95
N ASN A 171 -0.97 11.71 18.79
CA ASN A 171 -2.26 11.12 18.45
C ASN A 171 -2.14 9.92 17.48
N SER A 172 -0.95 9.32 17.36
CA SER A 172 -0.76 8.08 16.61
C SER A 172 -1.31 6.88 17.39
N ASN A 173 -1.63 5.78 16.70
CA ASN A 173 -2.05 4.54 17.35
C ASN A 173 -0.98 4.01 18.34
N PHE A 174 0.30 4.18 18.02
CA PHE A 174 1.38 3.75 18.91
C PHE A 174 1.46 4.57 20.19
N ASN A 175 1.29 5.89 20.10
CA ASN A 175 1.36 6.76 21.26
C ASN A 175 0.10 6.66 22.13
N LEU A 176 -1.05 6.37 21.51
CA LEU A 176 -2.29 6.08 22.24
C LEU A 176 -2.22 4.75 23.00
N GLU A 177 -1.51 3.75 22.47
CA GLU A 177 -1.32 2.44 23.12
C GLU A 177 -0.26 2.49 24.23
N ASN A 178 0.91 3.06 23.95
CA ASN A 178 1.99 3.21 24.92
C ASN A 178 2.75 4.53 24.67
N PRO A 179 2.40 5.59 25.41
CA PRO A 179 2.98 6.93 25.23
C PRO A 179 4.51 6.91 25.23
N ASP A 180 5.09 7.57 24.24
CA ASP A 180 6.53 7.81 24.05
C ASP A 180 7.38 6.54 23.85
N TYR A 181 6.81 5.35 24.00
CA TYR A 181 7.57 4.11 23.86
C TYR A 181 8.04 3.91 22.42
N TYR A 182 7.21 4.16 21.41
CA TYR A 182 7.56 3.78 20.03
C TYR A 182 8.43 4.78 19.27
N TYR A 183 8.85 5.88 19.92
CA TYR A 183 9.54 7.00 19.27
C TYR A 183 10.91 7.28 19.86
N ARG A 184 11.74 7.96 19.07
CA ARG A 184 12.99 8.59 19.51
C ARG A 184 12.73 10.03 19.96
N PHE A 185 13.49 10.48 20.95
CA PHE A 185 13.41 11.83 21.50
C PHE A 185 14.80 12.46 21.55
N ASP A 186 14.85 13.77 21.32
CA ASP A 186 16.06 14.57 21.47
C ASP A 186 16.43 14.78 22.95
N GLN A 187 17.54 15.48 23.20
CA GLN A 187 18.02 15.76 24.56
C GLN A 187 17.07 16.65 25.39
N ASN A 188 16.14 17.36 24.73
CA ASN A 188 15.17 18.25 25.36
C ASN A 188 13.82 17.54 25.60
N GLY A 189 13.68 16.27 25.19
CA GLY A 189 12.44 15.52 25.30
C GLY A 189 11.43 15.80 24.19
N ASN A 190 11.82 16.45 23.09
CA ASN A 190 10.97 16.55 21.90
C ASN A 190 11.14 15.31 21.01
N PHE A 191 10.17 15.01 20.16
CA PHE A 191 10.34 14.00 19.12
C PHE A 191 11.58 14.31 18.28
N SER A 192 12.45 13.30 18.10
CA SER A 192 13.55 13.42 17.14
C SER A 192 12.99 13.49 15.72
N ASP A 193 13.65 14.25 14.85
CA ASP A 193 13.15 14.53 13.50
C ASP A 193 14.23 14.44 12.42
N ALA A 194 15.10 13.43 12.48
CA ALA A 194 16.07 13.19 11.39
C ALA A 194 15.40 12.85 10.06
N ALA A 195 14.16 12.35 10.09
CA ALA A 195 13.34 12.10 8.92
C ALA A 195 12.70 13.37 8.31
N ALA A 196 12.81 14.52 9.00
CA ALA A 196 12.20 15.80 8.61
C ALA A 196 10.68 15.71 8.36
N CYS A 197 10.01 14.88 9.15
CA CYS A 197 8.57 14.58 9.09
C CYS A 197 7.88 14.65 10.47
N GLY A 198 8.54 15.24 11.47
CA GLY A 198 8.06 15.49 12.83
C GLY A 198 8.27 14.36 13.84
N ASN A 199 8.73 13.17 13.43
CA ASN A 199 9.03 12.07 14.35
C ASN A 199 9.96 11.03 13.73
N GLU A 200 10.44 10.12 14.58
CA GLU A 200 11.15 8.90 14.18
C GLU A 200 10.70 7.73 15.06
N THR A 201 10.38 6.59 14.45
CA THR A 201 10.13 5.36 15.20
C THR A 201 11.43 4.79 15.76
N ALA A 202 11.36 4.25 16.97
CA ALA A 202 12.48 3.70 17.71
C ALA A 202 12.69 2.21 17.39
N SER A 203 13.18 1.88 16.20
CA SER A 203 13.43 0.50 15.75
C SER A 203 14.42 -0.28 16.64
N GLU A 204 15.20 0.41 17.46
CA GLU A 204 16.08 -0.17 18.48
C GLU A 204 15.31 -0.76 19.67
N LYS A 205 14.09 -0.26 19.96
CA LYS A 205 13.25 -0.76 21.05
C LYS A 205 12.59 -2.08 20.66
N GLU A 206 12.55 -3.00 21.61
CA GLU A 206 12.15 -4.40 21.39
C GLU A 206 10.78 -4.53 20.72
N MET A 207 9.77 -3.84 21.24
CA MET A 207 8.40 -4.00 20.73
C MET A 207 8.19 -3.31 19.37
N MET A 208 8.92 -2.23 19.07
CA MET A 208 8.88 -1.63 17.72
C MET A 208 9.57 -2.54 16.71
N ARG A 209 10.73 -3.10 17.04
CA ARG A 209 11.41 -4.10 16.19
C ARG A 209 10.51 -5.31 15.94
N LYS A 210 9.87 -5.83 17.00
CA LYS A 210 8.93 -6.95 16.90
C LYS A 210 7.75 -6.61 15.99
N PHE A 211 7.20 -5.40 16.10
CA PHE A 211 6.15 -4.92 15.21
C PHE A 211 6.61 -4.91 13.75
N MET A 212 7.76 -4.30 13.43
CA MET A 212 8.29 -4.23 12.06
C MET A 212 8.49 -5.63 11.47
N LEU A 213 9.12 -6.54 12.22
CA LEU A 213 9.37 -7.91 11.78
C LEU A 213 8.08 -8.73 11.59
N ALA A 214 7.08 -8.50 12.45
CA ALA A 214 5.76 -9.13 12.28
C ALA A 214 5.06 -8.57 11.04
N SER A 215 5.15 -7.25 10.83
CA SER A 215 4.48 -6.54 9.75
C SER A 215 5.01 -6.97 8.37
N VAL A 216 6.33 -7.12 8.18
CA VAL A 216 6.90 -7.57 6.90
C VAL A 216 6.66 -9.05 6.59
N LYS A 217 6.27 -9.84 7.60
CA LYS A 217 6.01 -11.28 7.45
C LYS A 217 4.56 -11.57 7.03
N HIS A 218 3.65 -10.63 7.23
CA HIS A 218 2.21 -10.81 7.11
C HIS A 218 1.62 -9.99 5.97
#